data_AF-A0A2E2IQT3-F1
#
_entry.id   AF-A0A2E2IQT3-F1
#
_cell.length_a   1.000
_cell.length_b   1.000
_cell.length_c   1.000
_cell.angle_alpha   90.00
_cell.angle_beta   90.00
_cell.angle_gamma   90.00
#
_symmetry.space_group_name_H-M   'P 1'
#
loop_
_entity.id
_entity.type
_entity.pdbx_description
1 polymer ?
#
loop_
_entity_poly.entity_id
_entity_poly.type
_entity_poly.pdbx_seq_one_letter_code
_entity_poly.pdbx_strand_id
1 'polypeptide(L)'
;MRQKELRLALVCYGGVSLAVYMHGVTKEVWHLARASRAYHTKAGETPPDGVAGVYRDLLHSIEREQQVRLRVLPDILTGASAGGINAVFLAQAVHSGQSLEPLTDLWLENADVSRLTDPDAEPMWRYAKIWAQPIANWFLNRPGNAVSESVSPETRNEVRSKVSRFVRGRWFSPPFSGDRFSGMLYEALMSMANAPEGDPLLPPNHPIDLFVTATDFRGHAEMLRLNSPPVVEETEHRMPIAFRASATDMPGQTLADPLELVLAARATASFPGAFPPLVLSEIDRLAKQEGRHWATRGS
;
A
#
# COMPACT_ATOMS: atom_id res chain seq x y z
N MET A 1 -20.43 -24.72 25.96
CA MET A 1 -20.01 -23.45 25.35
C MET A 1 -19.27 -23.76 24.06
N ARG A 2 -19.65 -23.14 22.93
CA ARG A 2 -19.06 -23.44 21.61
C ARG A 2 -17.96 -22.43 21.30
N GLN A 3 -16.78 -22.89 20.89
CA GLN A 3 -15.75 -22.00 20.36
C GLN A 3 -15.90 -21.86 18.85
N LYS A 4 -15.75 -20.64 18.33
CA LYS A 4 -15.75 -20.36 16.88
C LYS A 4 -14.63 -19.41 16.53
N GLU A 5 -14.05 -19.62 15.35
CA GLU A 5 -13.10 -18.70 14.73
C GLU A 5 -13.79 -17.94 13.60
N LEU A 6 -13.66 -16.63 13.60
CA LEU A 6 -14.04 -15.73 12.53
C LEU A 6 -12.76 -15.26 11.84
N ARG A 7 -12.47 -15.86 10.68
CA ARG A 7 -11.34 -15.47 9.85
C ARG A 7 -11.75 -14.32 8.94
N LEU A 8 -10.96 -13.25 8.92
CA LEU A 8 -11.23 -12.08 8.11
C LEU A 8 -10.23 -12.01 6.95
N ALA A 9 -10.77 -12.02 5.73
CA ALA A 9 -10.05 -11.68 4.52
C ALA A 9 -10.37 -10.23 4.13
N LEU A 10 -9.39 -9.34 4.21
CA LEU A 10 -9.56 -7.92 3.99
C LEU A 10 -9.02 -7.51 2.62
N VAL A 11 -9.86 -6.79 1.85
CA VAL A 11 -9.47 -6.17 0.57
C VAL A 11 -9.52 -4.65 0.72
N CYS A 12 -8.34 -4.03 0.79
CA CYS A 12 -8.16 -2.58 0.85
C CYS A 12 -8.11 -1.99 -0.57
N TYR A 13 -9.25 -1.55 -1.07
CA TYR A 13 -9.37 -0.89 -2.38
C TYR A 13 -8.80 0.53 -2.33
N GLY A 14 -7.70 0.76 -3.03
CA GLY A 14 -7.01 2.05 -3.06
C GLY A 14 -7.79 3.21 -3.70
N GLY A 15 -7.32 4.41 -3.42
CA GLY A 15 -7.78 5.67 -3.99
C GLY A 15 -7.14 6.86 -3.25
N VAL A 16 -6.80 7.94 -3.97
CA VAL A 16 -6.04 9.09 -3.42
C VAL A 16 -6.67 9.68 -2.16
N SER A 17 -7.96 10.01 -2.17
CA SER A 17 -8.67 10.59 -1.02
C SER A 17 -9.03 9.58 0.07
N LEU A 18 -8.75 8.29 -0.13
CA LEU A 18 -9.19 7.22 0.75
C LEU A 18 -8.09 6.70 1.68
N ALA A 19 -6.82 7.10 1.49
CA ALA A 19 -5.69 6.55 2.25
C ALA A 19 -5.89 6.65 3.78
N VAL A 20 -6.29 7.83 4.26
CA VAL A 20 -6.55 8.10 5.69
C VAL A 20 -7.80 7.37 6.19
N TYR A 21 -8.84 7.28 5.37
CA TYR A 21 -10.05 6.54 5.71
C TYR A 21 -9.78 5.04 5.83
N MET A 22 -9.04 4.47 4.87
CA MET A 22 -8.61 3.08 4.89
C MET A 22 -7.74 2.78 6.10
N HIS A 23 -6.85 3.70 6.47
CA HIS A 23 -6.06 3.58 7.69
C HIS A 23 -6.95 3.48 8.94
N GLY A 24 -8.00 4.30 9.03
CA GLY A 24 -8.99 4.22 10.10
C GLY A 24 -9.68 2.84 10.16
N VAL A 25 -10.09 2.29 9.00
CA VAL A 25 -10.68 0.95 8.94
C VAL A 25 -9.69 -0.13 9.38
N THR A 26 -8.45 -0.08 8.90
CA THR A 26 -7.42 -1.05 9.31
C THR A 26 -7.05 -0.92 10.79
N LYS A 27 -7.13 0.28 11.35
CA LYS A 27 -6.92 0.54 12.79
C LYS A 27 -8.00 -0.10 13.65
N GLU A 28 -9.28 -0.04 13.23
CA GLU A 28 -10.36 -0.76 13.89
C GLU A 28 -10.17 -2.28 13.84
N VAL A 29 -9.76 -2.82 12.69
CA VAL A 29 -9.45 -4.26 12.55
C VAL A 29 -8.29 -4.67 13.46
N TRP A 30 -7.25 -3.84 13.56
CA TRP A 30 -6.13 -4.05 14.47
C TRP A 30 -6.57 -4.02 15.95
N HIS A 31 -7.39 -3.06 16.36
CA HIS A 31 -7.96 -3.03 17.71
C HIS A 31 -8.83 -4.25 18.02
N LEU A 32 -9.62 -4.72 17.05
CA LEU A 32 -10.41 -5.94 17.18
C LEU A 32 -9.53 -7.19 17.34
N ALA A 33 -8.42 -7.29 16.60
CA ALA A 33 -7.47 -8.39 16.73
C ALA A 33 -6.80 -8.38 18.13
N ARG A 34 -6.37 -7.20 18.60
CA ARG A 34 -5.83 -7.01 19.96
C ARG A 34 -6.83 -7.42 21.03
N ALA A 35 -8.08 -6.97 20.89
CA ALA A 35 -9.16 -7.32 21.79
C ALA A 35 -9.43 -8.83 21.80
N SER A 36 -9.44 -9.46 20.62
CA SER A 36 -9.65 -10.90 20.50
C SER A 36 -8.52 -11.68 21.15
N ARG A 37 -7.25 -11.34 20.88
CA ARG A 37 -6.10 -11.94 21.58
C ARG A 37 -6.28 -11.84 23.10
N ALA A 38 -6.47 -10.64 23.63
CA ALA A 38 -6.60 -10.41 25.07
C ALA A 38 -7.77 -11.19 25.71
N TYR A 39 -8.88 -11.33 25.00
CA TYR A 39 -10.03 -12.14 25.43
C TYR A 39 -9.73 -13.65 25.51
N HIS A 40 -8.72 -14.12 24.78
CA HIS A 40 -8.29 -15.53 24.75
C HIS A 40 -7.06 -15.82 25.61
N THR A 41 -6.31 -14.82 26.06
CA THR A 41 -5.14 -15.01 26.92
C THR A 41 -5.52 -15.32 28.38
N LYS A 42 -4.62 -15.98 29.12
CA LYS A 42 -4.85 -16.42 30.51
C LYS A 42 -4.92 -15.22 31.48
N ALA A 43 -5.55 -15.47 32.64
CA ALA A 43 -5.66 -14.50 33.73
C ALA A 43 -4.26 -14.00 34.17
N GLY A 44 -4.07 -12.67 34.19
CA GLY A 44 -2.84 -12.02 34.62
C GLY A 44 -2.39 -10.86 33.72
N GLU A 45 -2.85 -10.81 32.47
CA GLU A 45 -2.59 -9.67 31.59
C GLU A 45 -3.52 -8.49 31.88
N THR A 46 -2.94 -7.29 31.85
CA THR A 46 -3.71 -6.05 31.91
C THR A 46 -4.64 -6.00 30.68
N PRO A 47 -5.96 -5.95 30.88
CA PRO A 47 -6.88 -5.91 29.76
C PRO A 47 -6.66 -4.64 28.93
N PRO A 48 -6.81 -4.68 27.59
CA PRO A 48 -6.66 -3.50 26.77
C PRO A 48 -7.70 -2.43 27.14
N ASP A 49 -7.28 -1.17 27.06
CA ASP A 49 -8.10 0.01 27.24
C ASP A 49 -8.59 0.58 25.89
N GLY A 50 -9.27 1.72 25.92
CA GLY A 50 -9.75 2.43 24.73
C GLY A 50 -10.61 1.57 23.80
N VAL A 51 -10.39 1.73 22.49
CA VAL A 51 -11.16 1.04 21.43
C VAL A 51 -11.03 -0.49 21.52
N ALA A 52 -9.84 -1.01 21.81
CA ALA A 52 -9.64 -2.45 21.99
C ALA A 52 -10.38 -2.97 23.24
N GLY A 53 -10.49 -2.18 24.31
CA GLY A 53 -11.33 -2.49 25.46
C GLY A 53 -12.82 -2.63 25.08
N VAL A 54 -13.34 -1.70 24.28
CA VAL A 54 -14.73 -1.76 23.78
C VAL A 54 -15.00 -3.02 22.96
N TYR A 55 -14.09 -3.38 22.04
CA TYR A 55 -14.20 -4.64 21.30
C TYR A 55 -14.11 -5.88 22.22
N ARG A 56 -13.31 -5.83 23.29
CA ARG A 56 -13.22 -6.93 24.26
C ARG A 56 -14.55 -7.12 24.99
N ASP A 57 -15.18 -6.03 25.40
CA ASP A 57 -16.49 -6.06 26.06
C ASP A 57 -17.60 -6.55 25.13
N LEU A 58 -17.51 -6.23 23.84
CA LEU A 58 -18.38 -6.79 22.80
C LEU A 58 -18.20 -8.31 22.70
N LEU A 59 -16.97 -8.83 22.68
CA LEU A 59 -16.71 -10.28 22.64
C LEU A 59 -17.25 -11.01 23.88
N HIS A 60 -17.09 -10.42 25.07
CA HIS A 60 -17.71 -10.94 26.30
C HIS A 60 -19.25 -10.96 26.22
N SER A 61 -19.85 -9.91 25.63
CA SER A 61 -21.31 -9.84 25.46
C SER A 61 -21.82 -10.92 24.50
N ILE A 62 -21.11 -11.14 23.38
CA ILE A 62 -21.40 -12.23 22.44
C ILE A 62 -21.32 -13.60 23.13
N GLU A 63 -20.30 -13.84 23.95
CA GLU A 63 -20.18 -15.09 24.71
C GLU A 63 -21.36 -15.29 25.67
N ARG A 64 -21.70 -14.27 26.45
CA ARG A 64 -22.78 -14.33 27.43
C ARG A 64 -24.14 -14.61 26.76
N GLU A 65 -24.44 -13.90 25.68
CA GLU A 65 -25.75 -13.91 25.05
C GLU A 65 -25.93 -15.08 24.07
N GLN A 66 -24.87 -15.44 23.34
CA GLN A 66 -24.92 -16.46 22.29
C GLN A 66 -24.28 -17.79 22.71
N GLN A 67 -23.65 -17.86 23.89
CA GLN A 67 -22.91 -19.03 24.38
C GLN A 67 -21.79 -19.46 23.39
N VAL A 68 -21.26 -18.49 22.65
CA VAL A 68 -20.20 -18.64 21.66
C VAL A 68 -18.96 -17.87 22.08
N ARG A 69 -17.86 -18.58 22.32
CA ARG A 69 -16.54 -17.99 22.53
C ARG A 69 -15.90 -17.70 21.17
N LEU A 70 -15.94 -16.44 20.75
CA LEU A 70 -15.49 -16.02 19.41
C LEU A 70 -14.01 -15.60 19.42
N ARG A 71 -13.20 -16.13 18.50
CA ARG A 71 -11.86 -15.64 18.17
C ARG A 71 -11.88 -15.01 16.78
N VAL A 72 -11.39 -13.78 16.65
CA VAL A 72 -11.34 -13.04 15.38
C VAL A 72 -9.89 -13.01 14.89
N LEU A 73 -9.67 -13.40 13.63
CA LEU A 73 -8.34 -13.61 13.04
C LEU A 73 -8.28 -12.91 11.67
N PRO A 74 -7.76 -11.66 11.60
CA PRO A 74 -7.49 -11.02 10.31
C PRO A 74 -6.19 -11.55 9.74
N ASP A 75 -6.29 -12.58 8.91
CA ASP A 75 -5.14 -13.39 8.49
C ASP A 75 -4.93 -13.44 6.98
N ILE A 76 -5.82 -12.85 6.19
CA ILE A 76 -5.67 -12.68 4.75
C ILE A 76 -5.85 -11.21 4.43
N LEU A 77 -4.81 -10.56 3.93
CA LEU A 77 -4.80 -9.13 3.66
C LEU A 77 -4.39 -8.88 2.21
N THR A 78 -5.15 -8.05 1.53
CA THR A 78 -4.82 -7.62 0.18
C THR A 78 -5.15 -6.16 -0.06
N GLY A 79 -4.42 -5.52 -0.95
CA GLY A 79 -4.71 -4.16 -1.35
C GLY A 79 -4.00 -3.72 -2.62
N ALA A 80 -4.47 -2.60 -3.15
CA ALA A 80 -3.89 -1.92 -4.30
C ALA A 80 -3.71 -0.43 -3.98
N SER A 81 -2.70 0.21 -4.56
CA SER A 81 -2.43 1.64 -4.35
C SER A 81 -2.31 1.98 -2.85
N ALA A 82 -2.91 3.08 -2.39
CA ALA A 82 -2.91 3.45 -0.98
C ALA A 82 -3.53 2.37 -0.06
N GLY A 83 -4.41 1.51 -0.59
CA GLY A 83 -4.94 0.37 0.16
C GLY A 83 -3.91 -0.73 0.38
N GLY A 84 -2.99 -0.92 -0.58
CA GLY A 84 -1.88 -1.86 -0.44
C GLY A 84 -0.90 -1.45 0.66
N ILE A 85 -0.65 -0.14 0.85
CA ILE A 85 0.14 0.36 1.98
C ILE A 85 -0.52 -0.05 3.30
N ASN A 86 -1.81 0.27 3.49
CA ASN A 86 -2.52 -0.07 4.72
C ASN A 86 -2.56 -1.58 4.96
N ALA A 87 -2.70 -2.40 3.91
CA ALA A 87 -2.64 -3.86 4.01
C ALA A 87 -1.26 -4.36 4.47
N VAL A 88 -0.16 -3.82 3.92
CA VAL A 88 1.23 -4.17 4.31
C VAL A 88 1.46 -3.89 5.79
N PHE A 89 1.11 -2.68 6.23
CA PHE A 89 1.33 -2.26 7.62
C PHE A 89 0.43 -3.02 8.60
N LEU A 90 -0.85 -3.25 8.27
CA LEU A 90 -1.73 -4.05 9.10
C LEU A 90 -1.23 -5.49 9.21
N ALA A 91 -0.78 -6.10 8.11
CA ALA A 91 -0.23 -7.44 8.12
C ALA A 91 1.01 -7.54 9.03
N GLN A 92 1.92 -6.57 8.92
CA GLN A 92 3.08 -6.48 9.80
C GLN A 92 2.66 -6.37 11.27
N ALA A 93 1.75 -5.46 11.62
CA ALA A 93 1.28 -5.27 13.00
C ALA A 93 0.55 -6.49 13.57
N VAL A 94 -0.25 -7.18 12.75
CA VAL A 94 -0.95 -8.41 13.16
C VAL A 94 0.05 -9.55 13.41
N HIS A 95 1.05 -9.67 12.54
CA HIS A 95 2.09 -10.70 12.66
C HIS A 95 3.02 -10.46 13.86
N SER A 96 3.50 -9.24 14.04
CA SER A 96 4.53 -8.91 15.03
C SER A 96 3.99 -8.51 16.40
N GLY A 97 2.72 -8.10 16.48
CA GLY A 97 2.15 -7.48 17.68
C GLY A 97 2.49 -5.98 17.83
N GLN A 98 3.16 -5.39 16.84
CA GLN A 98 3.54 -3.98 16.85
C GLN A 98 2.35 -3.03 16.77
N SER A 99 2.58 -1.79 17.19
CA SER A 99 1.60 -0.72 17.13
C SER A 99 1.42 -0.19 15.71
N LEU A 100 0.16 0.09 15.31
CA LEU A 100 -0.14 0.85 14.08
C LEU A 100 -0.15 2.36 14.29
N GLU A 101 0.04 2.84 15.53
CA GLU A 101 0.05 4.28 15.82
C GLU A 101 1.11 5.05 15.00
N PRO A 102 2.35 4.57 14.81
CA PRO A 102 3.33 5.29 13.99
C PRO A 102 2.90 5.53 12.54
N LEU A 103 2.11 4.62 11.96
CA LEU A 103 1.52 4.86 10.63
C LEU A 103 0.42 5.93 10.68
N THR A 104 -0.32 6.01 11.78
CA THR A 104 -1.30 7.11 12.00
C THR A 104 -0.58 8.44 11.98
N ASP A 105 0.52 8.56 12.72
CA ASP A 105 1.30 9.78 12.79
C ASP A 105 1.89 10.13 11.43
N LEU A 106 2.43 9.14 10.70
CA LEU A 106 2.87 9.33 9.32
C LEU A 106 1.73 9.89 8.44
N TRP A 107 0.54 9.31 8.48
CA TRP A 107 -0.58 9.80 7.66
C TRP A 107 -1.04 11.20 8.05
N LEU A 108 -1.04 11.53 9.34
CA LEU A 108 -1.45 12.85 9.83
C LEU A 108 -0.40 13.93 9.49
N GLU A 109 0.89 13.60 9.63
CA GLU A 109 1.97 14.52 9.31
C GLU A 109 2.20 14.69 7.81
N ASN A 110 2.06 13.62 7.03
CA ASN A 110 2.32 13.62 5.57
C ASN A 110 1.04 13.83 4.74
N ALA A 111 -0.13 13.97 5.37
CA ALA A 111 -1.29 14.57 4.70
C ALA A 111 -0.98 15.98 4.17
N ASP A 112 0.08 16.62 4.70
CA ASP A 112 0.71 17.76 4.06
C ASP A 112 1.57 17.31 2.87
N VAL A 113 0.92 17.28 1.71
CA VAL A 113 1.47 16.98 0.37
C VAL A 113 2.78 17.74 0.08
N SER A 114 3.05 18.86 0.77
CA SER A 114 4.29 19.63 0.60
C SER A 114 5.56 18.84 0.93
N ARG A 115 5.54 17.92 1.90
CA ARG A 115 6.72 17.11 2.30
C ARG A 115 7.15 16.08 1.26
N LEU A 116 6.21 15.65 0.40
CA LEU A 116 6.46 14.69 -0.67
C LEU A 116 7.00 15.35 -1.93
N THR A 117 6.96 16.68 -2.02
CA THR A 117 7.36 17.43 -3.21
C THR A 117 8.82 17.15 -3.56
N ASP A 118 9.07 16.86 -4.83
CA ASP A 118 10.43 16.69 -5.33
C ASP A 118 11.19 18.03 -5.24
N PRO A 119 12.39 18.08 -4.63
CA PRO A 119 13.18 19.31 -4.56
C PRO A 119 13.55 19.85 -5.95
N ASP A 120 13.66 19.00 -6.98
CA ASP A 120 13.88 19.44 -8.36
C ASP A 120 12.57 19.94 -9.03
N ALA A 121 11.43 19.71 -8.39
CA ALA A 121 10.13 20.28 -8.77
C ALA A 121 9.84 21.62 -8.07
N GLU A 122 10.70 22.09 -7.14
CA GLU A 122 10.56 23.42 -6.55
C GLU A 122 10.88 24.52 -7.59
N PRO A 123 9.97 25.48 -7.84
CA PRO A 123 10.17 26.46 -8.89
C PRO A 123 11.28 27.46 -8.54
N MET A 124 12.47 27.25 -9.10
CA MET A 124 13.53 28.26 -9.23
C MET A 124 13.16 29.36 -10.25
N TRP A 125 12.01 30.03 -10.11
CA TRP A 125 11.79 31.40 -10.60
C TRP A 125 10.37 31.92 -10.35
N ARG A 126 10.25 32.94 -9.50
CA ARG A 126 8.99 33.70 -9.29
C ARG A 126 8.61 34.62 -10.46
N TYR A 127 9.44 34.77 -11.50
CA TYR A 127 9.24 35.76 -12.58
C TYR A 127 9.08 35.19 -14.00
N ALA A 128 9.21 33.88 -14.23
CA ALA A 128 9.16 33.29 -15.59
C ALA A 128 7.74 33.07 -16.17
N LYS A 129 6.68 33.33 -15.40
CA LYS A 129 5.28 33.03 -15.79
C LYS A 129 4.74 33.85 -16.96
N ILE A 130 5.40 34.93 -17.38
CA ILE A 130 4.84 35.87 -18.36
C ILE A 130 5.21 35.51 -19.82
N TRP A 131 6.33 34.82 -20.07
CA TRP A 131 6.87 34.63 -21.43
C TRP A 131 6.64 33.25 -22.05
N ALA A 132 6.10 32.28 -21.30
CA ALA A 132 6.00 30.88 -21.76
C ALA A 132 4.78 30.56 -22.65
N GLN A 133 3.71 31.35 -22.59
CA GLN A 133 2.49 31.11 -23.37
C GLN A 133 2.62 31.32 -24.90
N PRO A 134 3.30 32.38 -25.41
CA PRO A 134 3.38 32.59 -26.85
C PRO A 134 4.27 31.57 -27.58
N ILE A 135 5.31 31.04 -26.93
CA ILE A 135 6.23 30.05 -27.53
C ILE A 135 5.57 28.68 -27.65
N ALA A 136 4.78 28.27 -26.64
CA ALA A 136 4.06 27.01 -26.64
C ALA A 136 2.98 26.95 -27.74
N ASN A 137 2.24 28.05 -27.96
CA ASN A 137 1.23 28.15 -29.03
C ASN A 137 1.85 28.07 -30.43
N TRP A 138 3.07 28.60 -30.62
CA TRP A 138 3.76 28.53 -31.90
C TRP A 138 4.22 27.12 -32.24
N PHE A 139 4.66 26.34 -31.24
CA PHE A 139 5.14 24.97 -31.45
C PHE A 139 4.02 23.95 -31.73
N LEU A 140 2.83 24.18 -31.16
CA LEU A 140 1.67 23.28 -31.30
C LEU A 140 0.91 23.41 -32.64
N ASN A 141 1.09 24.51 -33.36
CA ASN A 141 0.42 24.76 -34.64
C ASN A 141 1.23 24.32 -35.86
N ARG A 142 2.32 23.57 -35.67
CA ARG A 142 3.08 22.99 -36.80
C ARG A 142 2.43 21.69 -37.30
N PRO A 143 2.08 21.61 -38.59
CA PRO A 143 1.54 20.37 -39.15
C PRO A 143 2.67 19.34 -39.33
N GLY A 144 2.50 18.15 -38.74
CA GLY A 144 3.35 16.97 -39.05
C GLY A 144 3.97 16.18 -37.90
N ASN A 145 3.29 15.93 -36.76
CA ASN A 145 3.79 14.97 -35.76
C ASN A 145 2.85 13.77 -35.58
N ALA A 146 3.45 12.59 -35.65
CA ALA A 146 2.85 11.28 -35.89
C ALA A 146 2.24 10.66 -34.63
N VAL A 147 0.91 10.69 -34.52
CA VAL A 147 0.13 9.69 -33.77
C VAL A 147 -1.23 9.58 -34.47
N SER A 148 -1.33 8.80 -35.55
CA SER A 148 -2.61 8.60 -36.22
C SER A 148 -2.65 7.35 -37.07
N GLU A 149 -2.61 6.16 -36.46
CA GLU A 149 -2.89 4.93 -37.22
C GLU A 149 -3.36 3.75 -36.37
N SER A 150 -4.49 3.88 -35.64
CA SER A 150 -5.16 2.69 -35.06
C SER A 150 -6.62 2.87 -34.60
N VAL A 151 -7.37 3.89 -35.06
CA VAL A 151 -8.78 4.03 -34.61
C VAL A 151 -9.69 4.58 -35.71
N SER A 152 -10.89 3.98 -35.81
CA SER A 152 -12.00 4.32 -36.73
C SER A 152 -12.48 5.79 -36.56
N PRO A 153 -13.09 6.38 -37.61
CA PRO A 153 -13.40 7.82 -37.66
C PRO A 153 -14.34 8.31 -36.55
N GLU A 154 -15.26 7.47 -36.10
CA GLU A 154 -16.32 7.86 -35.14
C GLU A 154 -15.83 7.95 -33.69
N THR A 155 -14.76 7.23 -33.32
CA THR A 155 -14.22 7.22 -31.95
C THR A 155 -13.12 8.27 -31.73
N ARG A 156 -12.64 8.92 -32.80
CA ARG A 156 -11.54 9.91 -32.76
C ARG A 156 -11.87 11.18 -31.98
N ASN A 157 -13.11 11.67 -32.03
CA ASN A 157 -13.47 12.91 -31.34
C ASN A 157 -13.69 12.70 -29.85
N GLU A 158 -14.23 11.54 -29.45
CA GLU A 158 -14.39 11.19 -28.05
C GLU A 158 -13.05 10.80 -27.40
N VAL A 159 -12.21 10.04 -28.11
CA VAL A 159 -10.85 9.74 -27.65
C VAL A 159 -10.01 11.01 -27.63
N ARG A 160 -10.09 11.92 -28.62
CA ARG A 160 -9.39 13.21 -28.54
C ARG A 160 -9.92 14.11 -27.44
N SER A 161 -11.22 14.11 -27.11
CA SER A 161 -11.74 14.94 -26.02
C SER A 161 -11.39 14.39 -24.63
N LYS A 162 -11.36 13.06 -24.48
CA LYS A 162 -10.89 12.38 -23.26
C LYS A 162 -9.38 12.45 -23.11
N VAL A 163 -8.62 12.20 -24.19
CA VAL A 163 -7.16 12.31 -24.23
C VAL A 163 -6.70 13.76 -24.14
N SER A 164 -7.39 14.77 -24.69
CA SER A 164 -7.03 16.19 -24.49
C SER A 164 -7.43 16.75 -23.11
N ARG A 165 -8.35 16.08 -22.40
CA ARG A 165 -8.57 16.31 -20.98
C ARG A 165 -7.51 15.63 -20.11
N PHE A 166 -6.95 14.50 -20.55
CA PHE A 166 -5.88 13.78 -19.85
C PHE A 166 -4.47 14.28 -20.19
N VAL A 167 -4.29 14.84 -21.38
CA VAL A 167 -3.03 15.32 -21.96
C VAL A 167 -3.14 16.83 -22.14
N ARG A 168 -3.19 17.53 -21.00
CA ARG A 168 -2.82 18.95 -20.91
C ARG A 168 -1.48 19.08 -20.18
N GLY A 169 -0.42 18.65 -20.88
CA GLY A 169 0.74 19.48 -21.16
C GLY A 169 1.70 19.94 -20.05
N ARG A 170 1.74 19.35 -18.84
CA ARG A 170 2.75 19.78 -17.83
C ARG A 170 3.15 18.77 -16.73
N TRP A 171 3.11 17.46 -17.01
CA TRP A 171 3.21 16.39 -15.99
C TRP A 171 4.26 15.30 -16.29
N PHE A 172 5.42 15.66 -16.85
CA PHE A 172 6.47 14.65 -17.17
C PHE A 172 7.60 14.52 -16.13
N SER A 173 7.55 15.30 -15.05
CA SER A 173 8.22 14.97 -13.78
C SER A 173 7.12 14.77 -12.75
N PRO A 174 7.01 13.60 -12.12
CA PRO A 174 6.10 13.42 -10.99
C PRO A 174 6.37 14.53 -9.94
N PRO A 175 5.35 15.21 -9.40
CA PRO A 175 5.51 16.24 -8.40
C PRO A 175 6.10 15.70 -7.09
N PHE A 176 6.02 14.37 -6.87
CA PHE A 176 6.49 13.74 -5.64
C PHE A 176 7.67 12.80 -5.87
N SER A 177 8.63 12.86 -4.94
CA SER A 177 9.85 12.06 -4.99
C SER A 177 9.57 10.62 -4.56
N GLY A 178 9.90 9.67 -5.45
CA GLY A 178 9.83 8.24 -5.15
C GLY A 178 10.76 7.86 -3.98
N ASP A 179 12.02 8.29 -4.03
CA ASP A 179 13.00 8.00 -2.96
C ASP A 179 12.52 8.55 -1.60
N ARG A 180 11.96 9.78 -1.55
CA ARG A 180 11.37 10.31 -0.29
C ARG A 180 10.21 9.45 0.20
N PHE A 181 9.36 8.98 -0.70
CA PHE A 181 8.22 8.14 -0.32
C PHE A 181 8.68 6.79 0.23
N SER A 182 9.66 6.16 -0.41
CA SER A 182 10.28 4.92 0.08
C SER A 182 10.91 5.12 1.46
N GLY A 183 11.64 6.23 1.66
CA GLY A 183 12.19 6.59 2.97
C GLY A 183 11.13 6.78 4.04
N MET A 184 10.04 7.50 3.72
CA MET A 184 8.91 7.71 4.64
C MET A 184 8.24 6.40 5.06
N LEU A 185 8.01 5.47 4.11
CA LEU A 185 7.45 4.15 4.41
C LEU A 185 8.40 3.32 5.29
N TYR A 186 9.71 3.40 5.02
CA TYR A 186 10.73 2.73 5.82
C TYR A 186 10.76 3.28 7.25
N GLU A 187 10.76 4.60 7.40
CA GLU A 187 10.73 5.28 8.69
C GLU A 187 9.53 4.85 9.54
N ALA A 188 8.34 4.73 8.96
CA ALA A 188 7.19 4.23 9.71
C ALA A 188 7.33 2.75 10.10
N LEU A 189 7.83 1.87 9.24
CA LEU A 189 8.07 0.47 9.61
C LEU A 189 9.10 0.35 10.75
N MET A 190 10.15 1.17 10.70
CA MET A 190 11.14 1.22 11.78
C MET A 190 10.56 1.84 13.06
N SER A 191 9.68 2.82 12.94
CA SER A 191 8.99 3.41 14.09
C SER A 191 8.03 2.43 14.76
N MET A 192 7.36 1.57 13.98
CA MET A 192 6.59 0.44 14.52
C MET A 192 7.49 -0.56 15.27
N ALA A 193 8.66 -0.87 14.72
CA ALA A 193 9.62 -1.79 15.33
C ALA A 193 10.27 -1.24 16.61
N ASN A 194 10.43 0.08 16.72
CA ASN A 194 11.02 0.72 17.89
C ASN A 194 9.98 1.07 18.97
N ALA A 195 8.69 1.02 18.66
CA ALA A 195 7.62 1.24 19.63
C ALA A 195 7.49 0.03 20.58
N PRO A 196 6.93 0.21 21.80
CA PRO A 196 6.65 -0.91 22.70
C PRO A 196 5.82 -1.99 21.99
N GLU A 197 6.38 -3.18 21.90
CA GLU A 197 5.76 -4.30 21.20
C GLU A 197 4.74 -5.00 22.11
N GLY A 198 3.59 -5.35 21.54
CA GLY A 198 2.71 -6.36 22.11
C GLY A 198 3.09 -7.74 21.59
N ASP A 199 2.48 -8.78 22.17
CA ASP A 199 2.62 -10.13 21.59
C ASP A 199 1.90 -10.23 20.24
N PRO A 200 2.32 -11.16 19.37
CA PRO A 200 1.64 -11.46 18.11
C PRO A 200 0.12 -11.65 18.27
N LEU A 201 -0.65 -11.12 17.31
CA LEU A 201 -2.11 -11.06 17.44
C LEU A 201 -2.81 -12.34 16.95
N LEU A 202 -2.09 -13.16 16.19
CA LEU A 202 -2.54 -14.46 15.74
C LEU A 202 -1.97 -15.57 16.66
N PRO A 203 -2.67 -16.70 16.82
CA PRO A 203 -2.12 -17.83 17.57
C PRO A 203 -0.83 -18.37 16.93
N PRO A 204 0.10 -18.96 17.71
CA PRO A 204 1.30 -19.56 17.17
C PRO A 204 1.00 -20.61 16.09
N ASN A 205 1.84 -20.62 15.06
CA ASN A 205 1.73 -21.41 13.83
C ASN A 205 0.52 -21.07 12.94
N HIS A 206 -0.29 -20.07 13.28
CA HIS A 206 -1.39 -19.61 12.44
C HIS A 206 -0.84 -18.87 11.21
N PRO A 207 -1.27 -19.21 9.99
CA PRO A 207 -0.76 -18.56 8.78
C PRO A 207 -1.29 -17.13 8.66
N ILE A 208 -0.45 -16.24 8.14
CA ILE A 208 -0.85 -14.93 7.64
C ILE A 208 -0.42 -14.80 6.18
N ASP A 209 -1.35 -14.33 5.35
CA ASP A 209 -1.16 -14.11 3.92
C ASP A 209 -1.36 -12.62 3.61
N LEU A 210 -0.32 -11.99 3.07
CA LEU A 210 -0.38 -10.65 2.51
C LEU A 210 -0.14 -10.73 1.01
N PHE A 211 -0.99 -10.06 0.24
CA PHE A 211 -0.86 -9.97 -1.21
C PHE A 211 -1.18 -8.54 -1.66
N VAL A 212 -0.25 -7.87 -2.31
CA VAL A 212 -0.51 -6.56 -2.91
C VAL A 212 -0.31 -6.62 -4.42
N THR A 213 -1.15 -5.89 -5.14
CA THR A 213 -1.04 -5.78 -6.60
C THR A 213 -0.29 -4.52 -6.97
N ALA A 214 0.75 -4.67 -7.79
CA ALA A 214 1.40 -3.58 -8.51
C ALA A 214 1.15 -3.71 -10.02
N THR A 215 1.42 -2.63 -10.74
CA THR A 215 1.36 -2.59 -12.20
C THR A 215 2.78 -2.49 -12.74
N ASP A 216 3.25 -3.50 -13.46
CA ASP A 216 4.47 -3.41 -14.23
C ASP A 216 4.26 -2.40 -15.37
N PHE A 217 5.00 -1.31 -15.35
CA PHE A 217 4.89 -0.24 -16.33
C PHE A 217 5.20 -0.70 -17.75
N ARG A 218 6.12 -1.65 -17.91
CA ARG A 218 6.49 -2.20 -19.23
C ARG A 218 5.61 -3.38 -19.63
N GLY A 219 5.13 -4.11 -18.63
CA GLY A 219 4.43 -5.36 -18.80
C GLY A 219 5.35 -6.46 -19.33
N HIS A 220 4.83 -7.68 -19.35
CA HIS A 220 5.51 -8.84 -19.90
C HIS A 220 4.56 -9.62 -20.82
N ALA A 221 5.11 -10.29 -21.82
CA ALA A 221 4.31 -11.11 -22.72
C ALA A 221 3.76 -12.33 -21.97
N GLU A 222 2.45 -12.53 -22.03
CA GLU A 222 1.75 -13.68 -21.47
C GLU A 222 0.91 -14.36 -22.56
N MET A 223 0.98 -15.69 -22.59
CA MET A 223 0.24 -16.51 -23.56
C MET A 223 -1.07 -16.98 -22.96
N LEU A 224 -2.17 -16.38 -23.40
CA LEU A 224 -3.52 -16.75 -22.98
C LEU A 224 -4.05 -17.90 -23.83
N ARG A 225 -4.55 -18.96 -23.18
CA ARG A 225 -5.25 -20.05 -23.85
C ARG A 225 -6.73 -19.73 -23.95
N LEU A 226 -7.24 -19.63 -25.17
CA LEU A 226 -8.64 -19.33 -25.47
C LEU A 226 -9.26 -20.43 -26.32
N ASN A 227 -10.58 -20.35 -26.56
CA ASN A 227 -11.27 -21.32 -27.40
C ASN A 227 -10.94 -21.13 -28.90
N SER A 228 -10.90 -19.89 -29.38
CA SER A 228 -10.50 -19.54 -30.74
C SER A 228 -10.12 -18.05 -30.81
N PRO A 229 -8.90 -17.69 -31.25
CA PRO A 229 -7.80 -18.61 -31.55
C PRO A 229 -7.33 -19.36 -30.28
N PRO A 230 -6.74 -20.55 -30.40
CA PRO A 230 -6.36 -21.36 -29.22
C PRO A 230 -5.36 -20.68 -28.29
N VAL A 231 -4.57 -19.75 -28.83
CA VAL A 231 -3.55 -19.01 -28.11
C VAL A 231 -3.53 -17.56 -28.60
N VAL A 232 -3.48 -16.61 -27.68
CA VAL A 232 -3.23 -15.18 -27.93
C VAL A 232 -2.07 -14.74 -27.05
N GLU A 233 -1.13 -14.00 -27.63
CA GLU A 233 -0.09 -13.30 -26.89
C GLU A 233 -0.63 -11.92 -26.51
N GLU A 234 -0.67 -11.63 -25.21
CA GLU A 234 -1.08 -10.34 -24.66
C GLU A 234 0.02 -9.78 -23.75
N THR A 235 0.08 -8.47 -23.60
CA THR A 235 0.96 -7.85 -22.61
C THR A 235 0.26 -7.82 -21.26
N GLU A 236 0.73 -8.63 -20.31
CA GLU A 236 0.26 -8.64 -18.92
C GLU A 236 1.04 -7.60 -18.10
N HIS A 237 0.31 -6.83 -17.30
CA HIS A 237 0.86 -5.77 -16.46
C HIS A 237 0.67 -6.05 -14.97
N ARG A 238 -0.20 -6.99 -14.59
CA ARG A 238 -0.46 -7.34 -13.19
C ARG A 238 0.78 -7.98 -12.60
N MET A 239 1.32 -7.35 -11.57
CA MET A 239 2.46 -7.86 -10.82
C MET A 239 2.07 -8.07 -9.36
N PRO A 240 1.70 -9.30 -8.97
CA PRO A 240 1.42 -9.62 -7.58
C PRO A 240 2.72 -9.69 -6.75
N ILE A 241 2.69 -9.13 -5.55
CA ILE A 241 3.75 -9.25 -4.55
C ILE A 241 3.12 -9.88 -3.31
N ALA A 242 3.60 -11.06 -2.93
CA ALA A 242 2.99 -11.87 -1.89
C ALA A 242 3.99 -12.20 -0.78
N PHE A 243 3.49 -12.17 0.45
CA PHE A 243 4.21 -12.57 1.66
C PHE A 243 3.36 -13.59 2.40
N ARG A 244 3.99 -14.65 2.86
CA ARG A 244 3.38 -15.67 3.69
C ARG A 244 4.29 -15.96 4.87
N ALA A 245 3.73 -15.89 6.07
CA ALA A 245 4.41 -16.28 7.29
C ALA A 245 3.49 -17.08 8.20
N SER A 246 4.06 -17.71 9.22
CA SER A 246 3.31 -18.29 10.32
C SER A 246 3.60 -17.47 11.57
N ALA A 247 2.55 -17.05 12.27
CA ALA A 247 2.70 -16.32 13.51
C ALA A 247 3.50 -17.13 14.53
N THR A 248 4.30 -16.44 15.34
CA THR A 248 5.13 -17.06 16.38
C THR A 248 4.67 -16.62 17.76
N ASP A 249 5.22 -17.24 18.80
CA ASP A 249 5.02 -16.78 20.18
C ASP A 249 5.98 -15.64 20.57
N MET A 250 6.88 -15.25 19.67
CA MET A 250 7.90 -14.23 19.93
C MET A 250 7.42 -12.87 19.42
N PRO A 251 7.35 -11.85 20.29
CA PRO A 251 7.10 -10.47 19.89
C PRO A 251 8.11 -9.97 18.85
N GLY A 252 7.67 -9.02 18.02
CA GLY A 252 8.56 -8.24 17.17
C GLY A 252 9.10 -8.94 15.93
N GLN A 253 8.77 -10.21 15.70
CA GLN A 253 9.16 -10.88 14.47
C GLN A 253 8.50 -10.21 13.25
N THR A 254 9.32 -9.83 12.28
CA THR A 254 8.83 -9.16 11.07
C THR A 254 8.22 -10.17 10.10
N LEU A 255 7.19 -9.72 9.38
CA LEU A 255 6.52 -10.53 8.35
C LEU A 255 7.48 -10.88 7.21
N ALA A 256 8.37 -9.95 6.88
CA ALA A 256 9.41 -10.07 5.87
C ALA A 256 10.56 -9.10 6.19
N ASP A 257 11.58 -9.01 5.34
CA ASP A 257 12.55 -7.92 5.45
C ASP A 257 11.80 -6.58 5.23
N PRO A 258 11.96 -5.58 6.12
CA PRO A 258 11.30 -4.28 5.96
C PRO A 258 11.57 -3.61 4.62
N LEU A 259 12.73 -3.84 3.98
CA LEU A 259 13.00 -3.32 2.64
C LEU A 259 12.10 -3.96 1.57
N GLU A 260 11.72 -5.23 1.74
CA GLU A 260 10.75 -5.91 0.87
C GLU A 260 9.33 -5.39 1.11
N LEU A 261 8.97 -5.13 2.38
CA LEU A 261 7.69 -4.51 2.72
C LEU A 261 7.57 -3.09 2.15
N VAL A 262 8.65 -2.30 2.20
CA VAL A 262 8.73 -0.98 1.55
C VAL A 262 8.59 -1.13 0.04
N LEU A 263 9.32 -2.06 -0.58
CA LEU A 263 9.20 -2.33 -2.01
C LEU A 263 7.76 -2.62 -2.40
N ALA A 264 7.07 -3.48 -1.65
CA ALA A 264 5.68 -3.85 -1.92
C ALA A 264 4.73 -2.65 -1.77
N ALA A 265 4.83 -1.93 -0.65
CA ALA A 265 4.01 -0.74 -0.35
C ALA A 265 4.25 0.40 -1.36
N ARG A 266 5.50 0.61 -1.76
CA ARG A 266 5.89 1.63 -2.74
C ARG A 266 5.46 1.26 -4.16
N ALA A 267 5.65 0.00 -4.56
CA ALA A 267 5.28 -0.49 -5.88
C ALA A 267 3.78 -0.39 -6.12
N THR A 268 2.97 -0.84 -5.15
CA THR A 268 1.52 -0.79 -5.27
C THR A 268 1.01 0.66 -5.30
N ALA A 269 1.65 1.57 -4.58
CA ALA A 269 1.27 2.99 -4.50
C ALA A 269 1.86 3.89 -5.60
N SER A 270 2.60 3.35 -6.56
CA SER A 270 3.00 4.11 -7.76
C SER A 270 1.78 4.41 -8.63
N PHE A 271 1.50 5.69 -8.88
CA PHE A 271 0.49 6.09 -9.86
C PHE A 271 1.06 7.11 -10.85
N PRO A 272 0.91 6.86 -12.17
CA PRO A 272 1.44 7.74 -13.21
C PRO A 272 0.99 9.18 -13.01
N GLY A 273 1.99 10.06 -12.92
CA GLY A 273 1.80 11.50 -12.83
C GLY A 273 1.97 12.10 -11.44
N ALA A 274 1.89 11.31 -10.36
CA ALA A 274 2.19 11.80 -9.00
C ALA A 274 3.52 11.26 -8.46
N PHE A 275 3.79 9.97 -8.68
CA PHE A 275 5.06 9.33 -8.33
C PHE A 275 5.66 8.65 -9.56
N PRO A 276 7.01 8.57 -9.68
CA PRO A 276 7.64 7.75 -10.69
C PRO A 276 7.34 6.26 -10.47
N PRO A 277 7.37 5.42 -11.52
CA PRO A 277 7.40 3.97 -11.36
C PRO A 277 8.54 3.57 -10.42
N LEU A 278 8.28 2.64 -9.52
CA LEU A 278 9.33 2.10 -8.65
C LEU A 278 10.37 1.39 -9.52
N VAL A 279 11.65 1.60 -9.20
CA VAL A 279 12.76 0.81 -9.73
C VAL A 279 13.51 0.16 -8.59
N LEU A 280 14.02 -1.06 -8.76
CA LEU A 280 14.74 -1.78 -7.69
C LEU A 280 15.92 -0.97 -7.12
N SER A 281 16.58 -0.17 -7.96
CA SER A 281 17.69 0.70 -7.54
C SER A 281 17.27 1.80 -6.55
N GLU A 282 15.99 2.15 -6.48
CA GLU A 282 15.43 3.05 -5.44
C GLU A 282 15.57 2.40 -4.06
N ILE A 283 15.19 1.13 -3.93
CA ILE A 283 15.31 0.38 -2.68
C ILE A 283 16.78 0.06 -2.36
N ASP A 284 17.63 -0.18 -3.38
CA ASP A 284 19.08 -0.34 -3.18
C ASP A 284 19.73 0.94 -2.60
N ARG A 285 19.29 2.12 -3.10
CA ARG A 285 19.75 3.41 -2.56
C ARG A 285 19.26 3.61 -1.13
N LEU A 286 17.99 3.32 -0.85
CA LEU A 286 17.42 3.37 0.50
C LEU A 286 18.21 2.48 1.46
N ALA A 287 18.45 1.21 1.11
CA ALA A 287 19.21 0.27 1.93
C ALA A 287 20.61 0.83 2.28
N LYS A 288 21.29 1.41 1.28
CA LYS A 288 22.61 2.05 1.48
C LYS A 288 22.52 3.29 2.38
N GLN A 289 21.52 4.15 2.20
CA GLN A 289 21.32 5.36 3.00
C GLN A 289 21.08 5.02 4.48
N GLU A 290 20.28 3.99 4.73
CA GLU A 290 19.92 3.52 6.07
C GLU A 290 20.96 2.56 6.69
N GLY A 291 22.08 2.32 5.98
CA GLY A 291 23.14 1.42 6.44
C GLY A 291 22.69 -0.03 6.64
N ARG A 292 21.63 -0.47 5.94
CA ARG A 292 20.99 -1.76 6.11
C ARG A 292 21.36 -2.74 5.00
N HIS A 293 21.61 -3.99 5.38
CA HIS A 293 21.83 -5.06 4.43
C HIS A 293 20.51 -5.73 4.04
N TRP A 294 20.19 -5.75 2.75
CA TRP A 294 19.06 -6.49 2.20
C TRP A 294 19.49 -7.90 1.82
N ALA A 295 19.26 -8.86 2.72
CA ALA A 295 19.82 -10.21 2.61
C ALA A 295 19.34 -10.99 1.37
N THR A 296 18.09 -10.78 0.97
CA THR A 296 17.40 -11.49 -0.13
C THR A 296 17.51 -10.76 -1.47
N ARG A 297 18.23 -9.64 -1.56
CA ARG A 297 18.28 -8.82 -2.79
C ARG A 297 18.80 -9.56 -4.03
N GLY A 298 19.62 -10.60 -3.84
CA GLY A 298 20.22 -11.40 -4.91
C GLY A 298 19.76 -12.85 -4.95
N SER A 299 18.79 -13.25 -4.11
CA SER A 299 18.24 -14.61 -4.07
C SER A 299 17.12 -14.81 -5.07
#